data_AF-A0A813EUU9-F1
#
_entry.id   AF-A0A813EUU9-F1
#
_cell.length_a   1.000
_cell.length_b   1.000
_cell.length_c   1.000
_cell.angle_alpha   90.00
_cell.angle_beta   90.00
_cell.angle_gamma   90.00
#
_symmetry.space_group_name_H-M   'P 1'
#
loop_
_entity.id
_entity.type
_entity.pdbx_description
1 polymer ?
#
loop_
_entity_poly.entity_id
_entity_poly.type
_entity_poly.pdbx_seq_one_letter_code
_entity_poly.pdbx_strand_id
1 'polypeptide(L)'
;ENAILGGVLDAMPHLPAKRIGCTTCLICLEDLDPEEEVMVLQCFHGFHHRCARQWLTNHKRQCPTCRCELEPHTAVSVAWTTVENKTAALKKSEPAAPDFAPGIHHL
;
A
#
# COMPACT_ATOMS: atom_id res chain seq x y z
N GLU A 1 -22.54 5.63 -17.26
CA GLU A 1 -21.88 6.85 -16.73
C GLU A 1 -20.84 6.47 -15.68
N ASN A 2 -19.64 7.09 -15.66
CA ASN A 2 -18.74 7.19 -14.48
C ASN A 2 -17.43 7.97 -14.76
N ALA A 3 -17.46 9.01 -15.61
CA ALA A 3 -16.25 9.74 -16.01
C ALA A 3 -15.71 10.72 -14.94
N ILE A 4 -16.56 11.17 -14.01
CA ILE A 4 -16.15 12.13 -12.96
C ILE A 4 -15.27 11.47 -11.89
N LEU A 5 -15.40 10.16 -11.67
CA LEU A 5 -14.62 9.48 -10.64
C LEU A 5 -13.17 9.23 -11.09
N GLY A 6 -12.91 9.03 -12.39
CA GLY A 6 -11.57 8.76 -12.91
C GLY A 6 -10.55 9.81 -12.50
N GLY A 7 -10.83 11.09 -12.81
CA GLY A 7 -9.90 12.18 -12.49
C GLY A 7 -9.68 12.42 -10.99
N VAL A 8 -10.64 12.05 -10.13
CA VAL A 8 -10.49 12.17 -8.67
C VAL A 8 -9.60 11.05 -8.11
N LEU A 9 -9.67 9.85 -8.68
CA LEU A 9 -8.86 8.71 -8.27
C LEU A 9 -7.43 8.80 -8.80
N ASP A 10 -7.25 9.30 -10.03
CA ASP A 10 -5.94 9.50 -10.65
C ASP A 10 -5.13 10.64 -9.95
N ALA A 11 -5.81 11.52 -9.20
CA ALA A 11 -5.18 12.58 -8.40
C ALA A 11 -4.82 12.13 -6.96
N MET A 12 -5.11 10.89 -6.59
CA MET A 12 -4.80 10.34 -5.27
C MET A 12 -3.32 9.93 -5.20
N PRO A 13 -2.62 10.13 -4.07
CA PRO A 13 -1.19 9.82 -4.00
C PRO A 13 -0.94 8.32 -4.17
N HIS A 14 0.03 8.03 -5.04
CA HIS A 14 0.66 6.74 -5.15
C HIS A 14 1.92 6.74 -4.29
N LEU A 15 2.03 5.75 -3.41
CA LEU A 15 3.18 5.58 -2.54
C LEU A 15 3.62 4.12 -2.58
N PRO A 16 4.93 3.84 -2.48
CA PRO A 16 5.42 2.47 -2.32
C PRO A 16 4.80 1.81 -1.09
N ALA A 17 4.41 0.54 -1.19
CA ALA A 17 3.78 -0.21 -0.10
C ALA A 17 4.61 -0.16 1.21
N LYS A 18 5.95 -0.18 1.09
CA LYS A 18 6.88 -0.03 2.23
C LYS A 18 6.73 1.27 3.02
N ARG A 19 6.22 2.34 2.41
CA ARG A 19 6.06 3.65 3.09
C ARG A 19 4.83 3.71 3.98
N ILE A 20 3.80 2.93 3.67
CA ILE A 20 2.56 2.84 4.46
C ILE A 20 2.61 1.64 5.41
N GLY A 21 3.46 0.64 5.13
CA GLY A 21 3.53 -0.59 5.92
C GLY A 21 2.43 -1.58 5.54
N CYS A 22 1.88 -1.48 4.34
CA CYS A 22 0.97 -2.49 3.79
C CYS A 22 1.80 -3.57 3.09
N THR A 23 1.52 -4.84 3.39
CA THR A 23 2.20 -5.99 2.77
C THR A 23 1.25 -6.83 1.92
N THR A 24 -0.06 -6.63 2.06
CA THR A 24 -1.09 -7.40 1.34
C THR A 24 -2.24 -6.48 0.92
N CYS A 25 -2.75 -6.69 -0.28
CA CYS A 25 -3.91 -5.97 -0.78
C CYS A 25 -5.18 -6.66 -0.29
N LEU A 26 -5.96 -6.03 0.58
CA LEU A 26 -7.16 -6.66 1.15
C LEU A 26 -8.33 -6.81 0.17
N ILE A 27 -8.20 -6.30 -1.06
CA ILE A 27 -9.23 -6.42 -2.11
C ILE A 27 -9.03 -7.71 -2.92
N CYS A 28 -7.81 -7.98 -3.39
CA CYS A 28 -7.48 -9.20 -4.13
C CYS A 28 -6.84 -10.30 -3.26
N LEU A 29 -6.49 -9.98 -2.01
CA LEU A 29 -5.80 -10.86 -1.05
C LEU A 29 -4.41 -11.33 -1.52
N GLU A 30 -3.77 -10.55 -2.39
CA GLU A 30 -2.45 -10.84 -2.94
C GLU A 30 -1.37 -10.00 -2.24
N ASP A 31 -0.15 -10.53 -2.19
CA ASP A 31 0.98 -9.84 -1.59
C ASP A 31 1.33 -8.58 -2.39
N LEU A 32 1.70 -7.52 -1.66
CA LEU A 32 2.15 -6.25 -2.21
C LEU A 32 3.66 -6.20 -2.18
N ASP A 33 4.26 -5.89 -3.32
CA ASP A 33 5.70 -5.68 -3.37
C ASP A 33 6.07 -4.40 -2.59
N PRO A 34 7.13 -4.41 -1.76
CA PRO A 34 7.54 -3.24 -0.98
C PRO A 34 7.79 -1.98 -1.83
N GLU A 35 8.20 -2.17 -3.09
CA GLU A 35 8.48 -1.11 -4.05
C GLU A 35 7.30 -0.81 -4.98
N GLU A 36 6.24 -1.62 -4.94
CA GLU A 36 5.06 -1.43 -5.76
C GLU A 36 4.25 -0.22 -5.30
N GLU A 37 3.83 0.58 -6.27
CA GLU A 37 3.03 1.78 -6.06
C GLU A 37 1.58 1.41 -5.74
N VAL A 38 1.18 1.69 -4.51
CA VAL A 38 -0.19 1.50 -4.05
C VAL A 38 -0.92 2.83 -3.98
N MET A 39 -2.23 2.79 -4.29
CA MET A 39 -3.11 3.92 -4.07
C MET A 39 -3.44 4.00 -2.59
N VAL A 40 -3.18 5.15 -1.99
CA VAL A 40 -3.43 5.40 -0.56
C VAL A 40 -4.67 6.26 -0.39
N LEU A 41 -5.66 5.73 0.30
CA LEU A 41 -6.88 6.47 0.63
C LEU A 41 -6.61 7.53 1.73
N GLN A 42 -7.53 8.49 1.91
CA GLN A 42 -7.46 9.52 2.96
C GLN A 42 -7.39 8.96 4.39
N CYS A 43 -7.80 7.69 4.57
CA CYS A 43 -7.70 6.97 5.83
C CYS A 43 -6.38 6.18 6.00
N PHE A 44 -5.37 6.45 5.15
CA PHE A 44 -4.04 5.83 5.17
C PHE A 44 -3.97 4.33 4.86
N HIS A 45 -5.04 3.75 4.30
CA HIS A 45 -5.00 2.37 3.80
C HIS A 45 -4.55 2.34 2.34
N GLY A 46 -3.57 1.48 2.05
CA GLY A 46 -3.03 1.25 0.71
C GLY A 46 -3.59 -0.01 0.06
N PHE A 47 -3.88 0.07 -1.24
CA PHE A 47 -4.27 -1.06 -2.08
C PHE A 47 -3.67 -0.92 -3.47
N HIS A 48 -3.63 -2.00 -4.26
CA HIS A 48 -3.27 -1.89 -5.67
C HIS A 48 -4.09 -0.81 -6.36
N HIS A 49 -3.45 0.02 -7.19
CA HIS A 49 -4.11 1.08 -7.95
C HIS A 49 -5.36 0.57 -8.69
N ARG A 50 -5.22 -0.58 -9.37
CA ARG A 50 -6.34 -1.23 -10.09
C ARG A 50 -7.45 -1.67 -9.15
N CYS A 51 -7.11 -2.31 -8.04
CA CYS A 51 -8.09 -2.82 -7.07
C CYS A 51 -8.87 -1.69 -6.40
N ALA A 52 -8.17 -0.65 -5.92
CA ALA A 52 -8.80 0.54 -5.36
C ALA A 52 -9.72 1.21 -6.39
N ARG A 53 -9.23 1.43 -7.62
CA ARG A 53 -10.03 2.06 -8.68
C ARG A 53 -11.30 1.26 -8.99
N GLN A 54 -11.17 -0.04 -9.14
CA GLN A 54 -12.29 -0.91 -9.47
C GLN A 54 -13.29 -1.00 -8.31
N TRP A 55 -12.80 -1.05 -7.06
CA TRP A 55 -13.64 -1.02 -5.88
C TRP A 55 -14.49 0.26 -5.80
N LEU A 56 -13.83 1.41 -5.96
CA LEU A 56 -14.46 2.72 -5.85
C LEU A 56 -15.40 3.03 -7.02
N THR A 57 -15.15 2.43 -8.18
CA THR A 57 -16.02 2.56 -9.37
C THR A 57 -17.25 1.66 -9.29
N ASN A 58 -17.10 0.42 -8.80
CA ASN A 58 -18.14 -0.61 -8.89
C ASN A 58 -18.97 -0.80 -7.62
N HIS A 59 -18.43 -0.46 -6.45
CA HIS A 59 -19.08 -0.72 -5.17
C HIS A 59 -19.49 0.59 -4.49
N LYS A 60 -18.66 1.06 -3.55
CA LYS A 60 -18.95 2.22 -2.73
C LYS A 60 -17.69 3.06 -2.61
N ARG A 61 -17.87 4.36 -2.42
CA ARG A 61 -16.80 5.31 -2.09
C ARG A 61 -16.37 5.15 -0.63
N GLN A 62 -16.10 3.94 -0.18
CA GLN A 62 -15.77 3.62 1.21
C GLN A 62 -14.55 2.71 1.26
N CYS A 63 -13.68 2.93 2.24
CA CYS A 63 -12.51 2.09 2.45
C CYS A 63 -12.93 0.63 2.76
N PRO A 64 -12.40 -0.37 2.07
CA PRO A 64 -12.65 -1.78 2.37
C PRO A 64 -12.26 -2.19 3.80
N THR A 65 -11.23 -1.55 4.37
CA THR A 65 -10.66 -1.92 5.67
C THR A 65 -11.41 -1.27 6.84
N CYS A 66 -11.57 0.05 6.81
CA CYS A 66 -12.12 0.80 7.93
C CYS A 66 -13.54 1.34 7.71
N ARG A 67 -14.10 1.19 6.50
CA ARG A 67 -15.41 1.73 6.10
C ARG A 67 -15.52 3.26 6.15
N CYS A 68 -14.40 3.99 6.30
CA CYS A 68 -14.38 5.45 6.15
C CYS A 68 -14.84 5.84 4.73
N GLU A 69 -15.73 6.83 4.66
CA GLU A 69 -16.22 7.35 3.38
C GLU A 69 -15.16 8.24 2.74
N LEU A 70 -14.95 8.05 1.43
CA LEU A 70 -14.15 8.93 0.61
C LEU A 70 -15.01 10.14 0.27
N GLU A 71 -14.93 11.09 1.17
CA GLU A 71 -15.43 12.43 1.03
C GLU A 71 -14.84 13.05 -0.27
N PRO A 72 -15.68 13.38 -1.28
CA PRO A 72 -15.24 14.03 -2.52
C PRO A 72 -14.92 15.50 -2.24
N HIS A 73 -13.89 15.76 -1.45
CA HIS A 73 -13.53 17.11 -1.05
C HIS A 73 -12.44 17.60 -1.96
N THR A 74 -12.84 18.57 -2.79
CA THR A 74 -12.02 19.57 -3.48
C THR A 74 -10.57 19.52 -3.00
N ALA A 75 -9.71 18.90 -3.83
CA ALA A 75 -8.26 18.85 -3.69
C ALA A 75 -7.79 19.31 -2.32
N VAL A 76 -7.85 18.44 -1.32
CA VAL A 76 -7.15 18.71 -0.06
C VAL A 76 -5.69 18.88 -0.50
N SER A 77 -5.23 20.12 -0.49
CA SER A 77 -3.83 20.49 -0.65
C SER A 77 -3.09 19.96 0.57
N VAL A 78 -2.94 18.64 0.62
CA VAL A 78 -1.99 18.00 1.49
C VAL A 78 -0.64 18.40 0.93
N ALA A 79 -0.03 19.41 1.55
CA ALA A 79 1.39 19.65 1.44
C ALA A 79 2.09 18.46 2.10
N TRP A 80 2.06 17.30 1.43
CA TRP A 80 2.88 16.16 1.79
C TRP A 80 4.26 16.47 1.23
N THR A 81 5.08 17.13 2.06
CA THR A 81 6.46 17.43 1.74
C THR A 81 7.14 16.13 1.30
N THR A 82 7.68 16.16 0.08
CA THR A 82 8.65 15.22 -0.43
C THR A 82 9.67 14.92 0.66
N VAL A 83 9.59 13.75 1.29
CA VAL A 83 10.77 13.18 1.96
C VAL A 83 11.65 12.68 0.82
N GLU A 84 12.51 13.59 0.38
CA GLU A 84 13.54 13.36 -0.61
C GLU A 84 14.42 12.20 -0.12
N ASN A 85 14.60 11.22 -0.98
CA ASN A 85 15.55 10.13 -0.78
C ASN A 85 16.94 10.71 -0.50
N LYS A 86 17.38 10.68 0.76
CA LYS A 86 18.81 10.54 1.04
C LYS A 86 19.18 9.09 0.80
N THR A 87 19.64 8.82 -0.42
CA THR A 87 20.47 7.66 -0.74
C THR A 87 21.69 7.65 0.19
N ALA A 88 21.66 6.82 1.23
CA ALA A 88 22.84 6.46 2.00
C ALA A 88 22.66 5.06 2.61
N ALA A 89 23.17 4.06 1.87
CA ALA A 89 23.73 2.82 2.40
C ALA A 89 22.99 2.14 3.57
N LEU A 90 21.94 1.37 3.29
CA LEU A 90 21.59 0.25 4.14
C LEU A 90 22.11 -1.06 3.53
N LYS A 91 23.39 -1.28 3.85
CA LYS A 91 24.08 -2.57 3.95
C LYS A 91 23.13 -3.76 4.13
N LYS A 92 23.33 -4.76 3.26
CA LYS A 92 22.94 -6.16 3.44
C LYS A 92 23.09 -6.58 4.91
N SER A 93 22.02 -7.10 5.49
CA SER A 93 22.12 -8.15 6.49
C SER A 93 21.05 -9.18 6.16
N GLU A 94 21.44 -10.16 5.34
CA GLU A 94 20.76 -11.45 5.21
C GLU A 94 20.48 -11.99 6.62
N PRO A 95 19.23 -12.26 7.01
CA PRO A 95 18.99 -13.13 8.15
C PRO A 95 19.37 -14.55 7.73
N ALA A 96 20.48 -15.04 8.29
CA ALA A 96 20.92 -16.42 8.16
C ALA A 96 19.75 -17.36 8.52
N ALA A 97 19.48 -18.31 7.63
CA ALA A 97 18.53 -19.37 7.87
C ALA A 97 18.86 -20.11 9.17
N PRO A 98 17.88 -20.46 10.02
CA PRO A 98 18.11 -21.40 11.10
C PRO A 98 18.29 -22.80 10.50
N ASP A 99 19.54 -23.25 10.49
CA ASP A 99 19.97 -24.60 10.15
C ASP A 99 19.45 -25.57 11.23
N PHE A 100 18.30 -26.17 11.00
CA PHE A 100 17.77 -27.26 11.83
C PHE A 100 17.94 -28.60 11.10
N ALA A 101 19.04 -29.30 11.39
CA ALA A 101 19.15 -30.76 11.35
C ALA A 101 20.47 -31.22 12.04
N PRO A 102 20.67 -32.52 12.31
CA PRO A 102 20.03 -33.31 13.35
C PRO A 102 21.06 -33.96 14.31
N GLY A 103 20.59 -34.38 15.49
CA GLY A 103 21.10 -35.52 16.27
C GLY A 103 22.61 -35.64 16.56
N ILE A 104 23.00 -35.42 17.82
CA ILE A 104 24.17 -36.07 18.41
C ILE A 104 23.74 -36.85 19.66
N HIS A 105 23.89 -38.16 19.55
CA HIS A 105 23.91 -39.15 20.62
C HIS A 105 25.08 -38.92 21.60
N HIS A 106 25.06 -39.68 22.70
CA HIS A 106 26.03 -39.81 23.80
C HIS A 106 25.59 -39.02 25.05
N LEU A 107 25.27 -39.64 26.18
CA LEU A 107 25.69 -40.94 26.75
C LEU A 107 24.49 -41.69 27.35
#